data_AF-E9DUN4-F1
#
_entry.id   AF-E9DUN4-F1
#
_cell.length_a   1.000
_cell.length_b   1.000
_cell.length_c   1.000
_cell.angle_alpha   90.00
_cell.angle_beta   90.00
_cell.angle_gamma   90.00
#
_symmetry.space_group_name_H-M   'P 1'
#
loop_
_entity.id
_entity.type
_entity.pdbx_description
1 polymer ?
#
loop_
_entity_poly.entity_id
_entity_poly.type
_entity_poly.pdbx_seq_one_letter_code
_entity_poly.pdbx_strand_id
1 'polypeptide(L)'
;MPRSLPDTSQFDDTSNRNEWINFRPHKPPPSSSESSSPFQKLDMYVGRRFFQTVEANCFDPETRIKEMDASGVSVQVLGTILVLFSYDKPIKPTDVAAAVEELKREKGLGLRGVEIGTETNGRELDDLDMGPFWKACEEPSETALTLHAIVSSAVLVRHPKLRLCFALAGGAHLPLLGRIQHGCDCRPDLVAHKSGGTSPTHQVAFGQRNVRIDGLVHDPDLLEYMCKKIGPERVIMGSDYPFPLGQVPLPEQMISTDERGYPHFKMNASLTL
;
A
#
# COMPACT_ATOMS: atom_id res chain seq x y z
N MET A 1 13.00 2.02 -18.79
CA MET A 1 13.49 0.83 -18.03
C MET A 1 14.42 0.00 -18.91
N PRO A 2 15.42 -0.74 -18.36
CA PRO A 2 16.38 -1.47 -19.18
C PRO A 2 15.69 -2.59 -19.97
N ARG A 3 16.12 -2.80 -21.22
CA ARG A 3 15.59 -3.78 -22.20
C ARG A 3 15.82 -5.26 -21.83
N SER A 4 16.23 -5.54 -20.60
CA SER A 4 16.66 -6.86 -20.13
C SER A 4 15.80 -7.35 -18.99
N LEU A 5 14.47 -7.25 -19.12
CA LEU A 5 13.62 -8.19 -18.40
C LEU A 5 13.87 -9.58 -19.01
N PRO A 6 14.04 -10.64 -18.20
CA PRO A 6 14.15 -11.99 -18.70
C PRO A 6 12.88 -12.32 -19.50
N ASP A 7 13.06 -12.91 -20.67
CA ASP A 7 11.96 -13.40 -21.50
C ASP A 7 11.25 -14.54 -20.75
N THR A 8 10.14 -14.21 -20.10
CA THR A 8 9.38 -15.17 -19.30
C THR A 8 8.55 -16.12 -20.14
N SER A 9 8.48 -15.93 -21.47
CA SER A 9 7.82 -16.87 -22.38
C SER A 9 8.52 -18.23 -22.42
N GLN A 10 9.79 -18.27 -21.99
CA GLN A 10 10.58 -19.50 -21.88
C GLN A 10 10.20 -20.36 -20.66
N PHE A 11 9.40 -19.82 -19.74
CA PHE A 11 8.78 -20.58 -18.64
C PHE A 11 7.42 -21.15 -19.04
N ASP A 12 7.21 -21.45 -20.33
CA ASP A 12 6.07 -22.24 -20.81
C ASP A 12 6.27 -23.71 -20.39
N ASP A 13 6.18 -23.94 -19.09
CA ASP A 13 6.14 -25.27 -18.53
C ASP A 13 4.75 -25.85 -18.82
N THR A 14 4.67 -26.59 -19.93
CA THR A 14 3.53 -27.46 -20.26
C THR A 14 3.29 -28.54 -19.18
N SER A 15 4.21 -28.70 -18.23
CA SER A 15 3.99 -29.46 -17.00
C SER A 15 3.13 -28.63 -16.03
N ASN A 16 2.11 -29.27 -15.50
CA ASN A 16 0.94 -28.71 -14.83
C ASN A 16 1.23 -28.13 -13.42
N ARG A 17 2.31 -27.36 -13.23
CA ARG A 17 2.85 -27.04 -11.88
C ARG A 17 3.20 -25.58 -11.57
N ASN A 18 3.24 -24.67 -12.55
CA ASN A 18 3.60 -23.28 -12.23
C ASN A 18 2.40 -22.51 -11.64
N GLU A 19 2.35 -22.42 -10.31
CA GLU A 19 1.46 -21.56 -9.50
C GLU A 19 1.79 -20.05 -9.61
N TRP A 20 2.71 -19.67 -10.50
CA TRP A 20 3.25 -18.31 -10.59
C TRP A 20 2.36 -17.40 -11.44
N ILE A 21 2.55 -16.09 -11.28
CA ILE A 21 1.85 -15.08 -12.06
C ILE A 21 2.31 -15.12 -13.52
N ASN A 22 1.34 -15.13 -14.42
CA ASN A 22 1.55 -15.15 -15.87
C ASN A 22 0.69 -14.07 -16.53
N PHE A 23 1.24 -13.39 -17.54
CA PHE A 23 0.52 -12.40 -18.34
C PHE A 23 0.23 -12.94 -19.74
N ARG A 24 -0.96 -12.65 -20.25
CA ARG A 24 -1.38 -13.01 -21.61
C ARG A 24 -1.95 -11.78 -22.33
N PRO A 25 -1.81 -11.68 -23.66
CA PRO A 25 -2.49 -10.64 -24.41
C PRO A 25 -4.00 -10.69 -24.14
N HIS A 26 -4.57 -9.54 -23.77
CA HIS A 26 -6.01 -9.45 -23.54
C HIS A 26 -6.77 -9.73 -24.85
N LYS A 27 -7.77 -10.60 -24.78
CA LYS A 27 -8.65 -10.91 -25.92
C LYS A 27 -10.07 -10.47 -25.59
N PRO A 28 -10.50 -9.31 -26.09
CA PRO A 28 -11.84 -8.81 -25.81
C PRO A 28 -12.90 -9.77 -26.38
N PRO A 29 -14.09 -9.88 -25.75
CA PRO A 29 -15.16 -10.73 -26.25
C PRO A 29 -15.55 -10.35 -27.69
N PRO A 30 -15.97 -11.29 -28.54
CA PRO A 30 -16.35 -11.00 -29.94
C PRO A 30 -17.46 -9.95 -30.09
N SER A 31 -18.27 -9.75 -29.05
CA SER A 31 -19.38 -8.81 -29.00
C SER A 31 -18.99 -7.41 -28.48
N SER A 32 -17.75 -7.21 -28.06
CA SER A 32 -17.30 -5.93 -27.51
C SER A 32 -16.74 -5.02 -28.61
N SER A 33 -16.96 -3.72 -28.48
CA SER A 33 -16.38 -2.68 -29.35
C SER A 33 -14.95 -2.29 -28.95
N GLU A 34 -14.30 -3.05 -28.06
CA GLU A 34 -12.95 -2.74 -27.59
C GLU A 34 -11.91 -3.05 -28.66
N SER A 35 -10.94 -2.14 -28.82
CA SER A 35 -9.81 -2.32 -29.73
C SER A 35 -8.98 -3.54 -29.31
N SER A 36 -8.68 -4.44 -30.26
CA SER A 36 -7.85 -5.63 -30.04
C SER A 36 -6.35 -5.36 -29.97
N SER A 37 -5.93 -4.12 -29.66
CA SER A 37 -4.52 -3.74 -29.62
C SER A 37 -3.78 -4.53 -28.52
N PRO A 38 -2.82 -5.41 -28.87
CA PRO A 38 -2.22 -6.37 -27.94
C PRO A 38 -1.32 -5.75 -26.86
N PHE A 39 -1.08 -4.43 -26.94
CA PHE A 39 -0.19 -3.71 -26.01
C PHE A 39 -0.92 -2.73 -25.10
N GLN A 40 -2.26 -2.66 -25.16
CA GLN A 40 -3.03 -1.79 -24.26
C GLN A 40 -3.44 -2.49 -22.96
N LYS A 41 -3.71 -3.80 -23.01
CA LYS A 41 -4.17 -4.58 -21.84
C LYS A 41 -3.54 -5.96 -21.81
N LEU A 42 -3.27 -6.45 -20.61
CA LEU A 42 -2.82 -7.82 -20.36
C LEU A 42 -3.75 -8.51 -19.36
N ASP A 43 -4.06 -9.77 -19.62
CA ASP A 43 -4.77 -10.62 -18.66
C ASP A 43 -3.74 -11.27 -17.73
N MET A 44 -3.89 -11.03 -16.42
CA MET A 44 -3.08 -11.62 -15.37
C MET A 44 -3.72 -12.92 -14.87
N TYR A 45 -2.92 -13.97 -14.78
CA TYR A 45 -3.29 -15.29 -14.30
C TYR A 45 -2.41 -15.69 -13.12
N VAL A 46 -2.98 -16.36 -12.13
CA VAL A 46 -2.24 -17.09 -11.09
C VAL A 46 -2.35 -18.57 -11.42
N GLY A 47 -1.24 -19.15 -11.89
CA GLY A 47 -1.26 -20.46 -12.56
C GLY A 47 -2.23 -20.47 -13.74
N ARG A 48 -3.31 -21.25 -13.64
CA ARG A 48 -4.34 -21.35 -14.69
C ARG A 48 -5.57 -20.46 -14.45
N ARG A 49 -5.71 -19.88 -13.26
CA ARG A 49 -6.88 -19.10 -12.87
C ARG A 49 -6.70 -17.66 -13.34
N PHE A 50 -7.68 -17.14 -14.09
CA PHE A 50 -7.76 -15.72 -14.40
C PHE A 50 -7.90 -14.92 -13.09
N PHE A 51 -7.08 -13.90 -12.93
CA PHE A 51 -7.12 -13.03 -11.76
C PHE A 51 -7.75 -11.68 -12.12
N GLN A 52 -7.14 -10.91 -13.02
CA GLN A 52 -7.69 -9.64 -13.50
C GLN A 52 -7.05 -9.22 -14.82
N THR A 53 -7.72 -8.34 -15.56
CA THR A 53 -7.12 -7.61 -16.69
C THR A 53 -6.46 -6.34 -16.15
N VAL A 54 -5.24 -6.05 -16.60
CA VAL A 54 -4.48 -4.85 -16.25
C VAL A 54 -4.24 -3.98 -17.48
N GLU A 55 -4.33 -2.67 -17.29
CA GLU A 55 -4.08 -1.65 -18.31
C GLU A 55 -2.57 -1.41 -18.50
N ALA A 56 -2.19 -0.80 -19.62
CA ALA A 56 -0.78 -0.55 -19.99
C ALA A 56 0.00 0.21 -18.91
N ASN A 57 -0.65 1.11 -18.18
CA ASN A 57 -0.05 1.84 -17.07
C ASN A 57 0.50 0.92 -15.94
N CYS A 58 0.05 -0.33 -15.83
CA CYS A 58 0.56 -1.30 -14.86
C CYS A 58 1.92 -1.89 -15.24
N PHE A 59 2.28 -1.93 -16.54
CA PHE A 59 3.45 -2.69 -17.02
C PHE A 59 4.30 -1.97 -18.07
N ASP A 60 3.77 -0.95 -18.74
CA ASP A 60 4.49 -0.14 -19.73
C ASP A 60 5.00 1.17 -19.09
N PRO A 61 6.34 1.33 -18.97
CA PRO A 61 6.92 2.52 -18.36
C PRO A 61 6.63 3.80 -19.13
N GLU A 62 6.52 3.75 -20.45
CA GLU A 62 6.31 4.94 -21.29
C GLU A 62 4.88 5.50 -21.10
N THR A 63 3.89 4.61 -21.06
CA THR A 63 2.50 4.97 -20.71
C THR A 63 2.46 5.63 -19.33
N ARG A 64 3.11 5.00 -18.33
CA ARG A 64 3.15 5.54 -16.96
C ARG A 64 3.85 6.89 -16.87
N ILE A 65 5.00 7.07 -17.53
CA ILE A 65 5.72 8.37 -17.53
C ILE A 65 4.84 9.45 -18.16
N LYS A 66 4.16 9.13 -19.26
CA LYS A 66 3.24 10.09 -19.91
C LYS A 66 2.09 10.51 -18.99
N GLU A 67 1.55 9.58 -18.20
CA GLU A 67 0.50 9.88 -17.23
C GLU A 67 1.03 10.62 -16.00
N MET A 68 2.28 10.34 -15.57
CA MET A 68 2.99 11.13 -14.57
C MET A 68 3.17 12.58 -15.04
N ASP A 69 3.65 12.79 -16.27
CA ASP A 69 3.80 14.12 -16.87
C ASP A 69 2.46 14.86 -16.97
N ALA A 70 1.39 14.15 -17.36
CA ALA A 70 0.05 14.72 -17.47
C ALA A 70 -0.57 15.07 -16.10
N SER A 71 -0.17 14.37 -15.05
CA SER A 71 -0.68 14.59 -13.69
C SER A 71 0.16 15.54 -12.85
N GLY A 72 1.41 15.81 -13.24
CA GLY A 72 2.35 16.64 -12.47
C GLY A 72 3.31 15.86 -11.58
N VAL A 73 3.21 14.52 -11.57
CA VAL A 73 3.98 13.66 -10.68
C VAL A 73 5.43 13.58 -11.16
N SER A 74 6.32 14.34 -10.53
CA SER A 74 7.74 14.38 -10.91
C SER A 74 8.51 13.13 -10.49
N VAL A 75 8.11 12.51 -9.37
CA VAL A 75 8.73 11.30 -8.83
C VAL A 75 7.64 10.41 -8.26
N GLN A 76 7.58 9.16 -8.74
CA GLN A 76 6.68 8.14 -8.22
C GLN A 76 7.51 7.00 -7.61
N VAL A 77 7.22 6.64 -6.36
CA VAL A 77 7.76 5.43 -5.75
C VAL A 77 6.82 4.28 -6.11
N LEU A 78 7.37 3.21 -6.67
CA LEU A 78 6.61 2.02 -7.06
C LEU A 78 6.80 0.92 -6.03
N GLY A 79 5.69 0.32 -5.61
CA GLY A 79 5.62 -0.88 -4.78
C GLY A 79 5.26 -2.12 -5.62
N THR A 80 5.31 -3.28 -5.00
CA THR A 80 4.84 -4.53 -5.61
C THR A 80 3.41 -4.80 -5.16
N ILE A 81 2.57 -5.34 -6.04
CA ILE A 81 1.17 -5.63 -5.68
C ILE A 81 1.09 -6.85 -4.76
N LEU A 82 0.10 -6.87 -3.85
CA LEU A 82 0.00 -7.89 -2.79
C LEU A 82 0.07 -9.34 -3.30
N VAL A 83 -0.55 -9.62 -4.46
CA VAL A 83 -0.56 -10.96 -5.08
C VAL A 83 0.84 -11.45 -5.47
N LEU A 84 1.84 -10.57 -5.64
CA LEU A 84 3.21 -10.93 -5.96
C LEU A 84 4.03 -11.40 -4.75
N PHE A 85 3.55 -11.18 -3.52
CA PHE A 85 4.26 -11.66 -2.33
C PHE A 85 4.11 -13.18 -2.08
N SER A 86 3.24 -13.87 -2.82
CA SER A 86 3.02 -15.33 -2.70
C SER A 86 2.67 -15.79 -1.27
N TYR A 87 1.87 -15.01 -0.54
CA TYR A 87 1.47 -15.32 0.84
C TYR A 87 0.57 -16.55 0.98
N ASP A 88 0.01 -17.05 -0.11
CA ASP A 88 -0.77 -18.27 -0.24
C ASP A 88 0.08 -19.55 -0.24
N LYS A 89 1.41 -19.41 -0.35
CA LYS A 89 2.33 -20.55 -0.25
C LYS A 89 2.52 -20.93 1.21
N PRO A 90 2.72 -22.24 1.51
CA PRO A 90 3.05 -22.68 2.86
C PRO A 90 4.21 -21.86 3.40
N ILE A 91 3.99 -21.15 4.51
CA ILE A 91 5.06 -20.49 5.24
C ILE A 91 6.04 -21.60 5.64
N LYS A 92 7.14 -21.73 4.89
CA LYS A 92 8.38 -22.14 5.53
C LYS A 92 8.62 -21.09 6.61
N PRO A 93 8.84 -21.47 7.89
CA PRO A 93 8.96 -20.51 8.99
C PRO A 93 9.78 -19.33 8.52
N THR A 94 9.20 -18.13 8.54
CA THR A 94 9.78 -16.92 7.95
C THR A 94 11.24 -16.86 8.37
N ASP A 95 12.11 -17.19 7.44
CA ASP A 95 13.53 -17.22 7.75
C ASP A 95 13.96 -15.76 7.79
N VAL A 96 13.93 -15.19 9.00
CA VAL A 96 14.33 -13.81 9.26
C VAL A 96 15.74 -13.58 8.72
N ALA A 97 16.61 -14.60 8.71
CA ALA A 97 17.91 -14.49 8.10
C ALA A 97 17.80 -14.35 6.57
N ALA A 98 16.96 -15.15 5.91
CA ALA A 98 16.71 -15.00 4.48
C ALA A 98 16.10 -13.64 4.11
N ALA A 99 15.12 -13.14 4.88
CA ALA A 99 14.55 -11.81 4.67
C ALA A 99 15.59 -10.68 4.87
N VAL A 100 16.49 -10.84 5.84
CA VAL A 100 17.61 -9.91 6.07
C VAL A 100 18.64 -9.98 4.95
N GLU A 101 18.97 -11.17 4.44
CA GLU A 101 19.86 -11.30 3.28
C GLU A 101 19.24 -10.70 2.02
N GLU A 102 17.94 -10.85 1.83
CA GLU A 102 17.22 -10.22 0.72
C GLU A 102 17.24 -8.69 0.84
N LEU A 103 16.96 -8.15 2.04
CA LEU A 103 17.09 -6.71 2.30
C LEU A 103 18.51 -6.19 2.01
N LYS A 104 19.54 -6.96 2.36
CA LYS A 104 20.94 -6.60 2.04
C LYS A 104 21.20 -6.60 0.53
N ARG A 105 20.68 -7.60 -0.19
CA ARG A 105 20.77 -7.71 -1.65
C ARG A 105 20.08 -6.52 -2.33
N GLU A 106 18.85 -6.21 -1.94
CA GLU A 106 18.06 -5.08 -2.43
C GLU A 106 18.75 -3.72 -2.20
N LYS A 107 19.33 -3.54 -1.02
CA LYS A 107 20.15 -2.36 -0.72
C LYS A 107 21.37 -2.27 -1.66
N GLY A 108 22.02 -3.40 -1.95
CA GLY A 108 23.13 -3.49 -2.91
C GLY A 108 22.71 -3.12 -4.35
N LEU A 109 21.45 -3.33 -4.71
CA LEU A 109 20.86 -2.92 -5.99
C LEU A 109 20.41 -1.45 -6.03
N GLY A 110 20.54 -0.72 -4.92
CA GLY A 110 20.18 0.70 -4.83
C GLY A 110 18.70 0.97 -4.60
N LEU A 111 17.91 -0.06 -4.23
CA LEU A 111 16.51 0.13 -3.82
C LEU A 111 16.43 0.99 -2.55
N ARG A 112 15.42 1.87 -2.49
CA ARG A 112 15.31 2.92 -1.46
C ARG A 112 14.43 2.53 -0.28
N GLY A 113 13.71 1.42 -0.38
CA GLY A 113 12.81 0.90 0.63
C GLY A 113 12.34 -0.50 0.26
N VAL A 114 11.64 -1.12 1.19
CA VAL A 114 10.98 -2.42 1.02
C VAL A 114 9.52 -2.26 1.38
N GLU A 115 8.67 -2.98 0.67
CA GLU A 115 7.26 -3.10 0.98
C GLU A 115 7.01 -4.46 1.63
N ILE A 116 6.17 -4.49 2.65
CA ILE A 116 5.82 -5.71 3.37
C ILE A 116 4.30 -5.71 3.49
N GLY A 117 3.69 -6.81 3.07
CA GLY A 117 2.26 -7.03 3.23
C GLY A 117 1.90 -7.27 4.69
N THR A 118 0.66 -6.99 5.03
CA THR A 118 0.16 -7.03 6.41
C THR A 118 -0.39 -8.39 6.83
N GLU A 119 -0.45 -9.35 5.90
CA GLU A 119 -1.03 -10.70 6.06
C GLU A 119 -0.04 -11.80 5.60
N THR A 120 -0.13 -12.99 6.20
CA THR A 120 0.56 -14.21 5.72
C THR A 120 -0.32 -15.47 5.92
N ASN A 121 -0.80 -16.08 4.81
CA ASN A 121 -1.58 -17.33 4.74
C ASN A 121 -3.07 -17.27 5.16
N GLY A 122 -3.76 -16.18 4.85
CA GLY A 122 -5.22 -16.03 4.98
C GLY A 122 -5.78 -16.38 6.36
N ARG A 123 -5.09 -16.05 7.46
CA ARG A 123 -5.61 -16.30 8.82
C ARG A 123 -6.28 -15.05 9.39
N GLU A 124 -7.59 -14.95 9.17
CA GLU A 124 -8.50 -14.04 9.87
C GLU A 124 -9.45 -14.76 10.86
N LEU A 125 -10.12 -13.95 11.69
CA LEU A 125 -11.24 -14.33 12.56
C LEU A 125 -12.51 -14.48 11.70
N ASP A 126 -12.93 -15.75 11.57
CA ASP A 126 -14.26 -16.27 11.17
C ASP A 126 -14.89 -15.86 9.82
N ASP A 127 -14.39 -16.53 8.78
CA ASP A 127 -14.91 -16.68 7.42
C ASP A 127 -16.44 -16.94 7.31
N LEU A 128 -17.14 -16.16 6.45
CA LEU A 128 -18.19 -16.59 5.49
C LEU A 128 -18.71 -15.40 4.63
N ASP A 129 -18.26 -15.37 3.37
CA ASP A 129 -18.92 -14.85 2.15
C ASP A 129 -19.30 -13.35 2.03
N MET A 130 -18.33 -12.46 2.26
CA MET A 130 -18.36 -11.03 1.84
C MET A 130 -16.98 -10.59 1.27
N GLY A 131 -16.32 -11.47 0.53
CA GLY A 131 -14.90 -11.34 0.12
C GLY A 131 -14.50 -9.98 -0.49
N PRO A 132 -15.22 -9.41 -1.48
CA PRO A 132 -14.84 -8.11 -2.06
C PRO A 132 -15.05 -6.92 -1.11
N PHE A 133 -16.05 -6.99 -0.23
CA PHE A 133 -16.34 -5.95 0.75
C PHE A 133 -15.30 -5.96 1.88
N TRP A 134 -15.01 -7.17 2.42
CA TRP A 134 -13.97 -7.32 3.41
C TRP A 134 -12.61 -6.93 2.87
N LYS A 135 -12.23 -7.36 1.66
CA LYS A 135 -10.94 -7.01 1.06
C LYS A 135 -10.69 -5.50 0.95
N ALA A 136 -11.74 -4.72 0.66
CA ALA A 136 -11.64 -3.26 0.61
C ALA A 136 -11.53 -2.62 2.02
N CYS A 137 -12.14 -3.24 3.04
CA CYS A 137 -12.04 -2.81 4.44
C CYS A 137 -10.80 -3.39 5.17
N GLU A 138 -10.23 -4.47 4.65
CA GLU A 138 -9.10 -5.24 5.17
C GLU A 138 -7.82 -4.41 5.07
N GLU A 139 -7.48 -3.87 3.89
CA GLU A 139 -6.21 -3.14 3.71
C GLU A 139 -6.04 -1.95 4.69
N PRO A 140 -7.05 -1.07 4.91
CA PRO A 140 -6.95 -0.03 5.95
C PRO A 140 -6.95 -0.59 7.38
N SER A 141 -7.72 -1.65 7.66
CA SER A 141 -7.82 -2.21 9.02
C SER A 141 -6.53 -2.94 9.43
N GLU A 142 -5.94 -3.71 8.52
CA GLU A 142 -4.68 -4.40 8.70
C GLU A 142 -3.50 -3.42 8.83
N THR A 143 -3.50 -2.35 8.03
CA THR A 143 -2.53 -1.27 8.19
C THR A 143 -2.61 -0.67 9.59
N ALA A 144 -3.83 -0.43 10.09
CA ALA A 144 -4.04 0.11 11.43
C ALA A 144 -3.57 -0.86 12.53
N LEU A 145 -3.86 -2.15 12.39
CA LEU A 145 -3.41 -3.20 13.31
C LEU A 145 -1.89 -3.33 13.31
N THR A 146 -1.26 -3.30 12.15
CA THR A 146 0.20 -3.38 12.00
C THR A 146 0.88 -2.16 12.64
N LEU A 147 0.37 -0.96 12.34
CA LEU A 147 0.84 0.27 12.99
C LEU A 147 0.68 0.16 14.51
N HIS A 148 -0.48 -0.27 14.99
CA HIS A 148 -0.73 -0.47 16.42
C HIS A 148 0.26 -1.46 17.05
N ALA A 149 0.47 -2.62 16.44
CA ALA A 149 1.38 -3.65 16.95
C ALA A 149 2.82 -3.14 17.05
N ILE A 150 3.30 -2.38 16.06
CA ILE A 150 4.64 -1.81 16.04
C ILE A 150 4.85 -0.82 17.19
N VAL A 151 3.88 0.08 17.42
CA VAL A 151 4.01 1.12 18.45
C VAL A 151 3.78 0.55 19.86
N SER A 152 2.87 -0.40 20.00
CA SER A 152 2.59 -1.08 21.28
C SER A 152 3.72 -2.01 21.71
N SER A 153 4.56 -2.46 20.77
CA SER A 153 5.69 -3.35 21.03
C SER A 153 7.05 -2.66 21.16
N ALA A 154 7.10 -1.32 21.22
CA ALA A 154 8.34 -0.52 21.34
C ALA A 154 9.38 -0.78 20.24
N VAL A 155 8.99 -1.27 19.06
CA VAL A 155 9.93 -1.47 17.94
C VAL A 155 10.64 -0.16 17.61
N LEU A 156 9.89 0.94 17.56
CA LEU A 156 10.41 2.26 17.24
C LEU A 156 11.23 2.90 18.36
N VAL A 157 10.99 2.51 19.61
CA VAL A 157 11.84 2.89 20.75
C VAL A 157 13.18 2.15 20.69
N ARG A 158 13.18 0.84 20.38
CA ARG A 158 14.39 0.03 20.22
C ARG A 158 15.20 0.40 18.97
N HIS A 159 14.51 0.83 17.91
CA HIS A 159 15.12 1.17 16.62
C HIS A 159 14.75 2.60 16.20
N PRO A 160 15.27 3.64 16.90
CA PRO A 160 14.84 5.03 16.68
C PRO A 160 15.22 5.60 15.30
N LYS A 161 16.14 4.94 14.58
CA LYS A 161 16.54 5.30 13.22
C LYS A 161 15.70 4.63 12.13
N LEU A 162 14.93 3.58 12.47
CA LEU A 162 14.04 2.93 11.53
C LEU A 162 12.93 3.92 11.14
N ARG A 163 12.67 4.09 9.85
CA ARG A 163 11.59 4.94 9.33
C ARG A 163 10.59 4.06 8.62
N LEU A 164 9.32 4.22 8.96
CA LEU A 164 8.21 3.47 8.39
C LEU A 164 7.22 4.45 7.77
N CYS A 165 6.66 4.07 6.63
CA CYS A 165 5.53 4.75 6.02
C CYS A 165 4.40 3.74 5.92
N PHE A 166 3.21 4.13 6.38
CA PHE A 166 2.02 3.30 6.29
C PHE A 166 1.12 3.84 5.16
N ALA A 167 0.74 2.95 4.25
CA ALA A 167 -0.19 3.27 3.16
C ALA A 167 -1.60 3.55 3.71
N LEU A 168 -2.53 4.00 2.87
CA LEU A 168 -3.95 4.18 3.22
C LEU A 168 -4.12 5.01 4.51
N ALA A 169 -3.28 6.03 4.63
CA ALA A 169 -3.20 6.96 5.74
C ALA A 169 -2.98 6.34 7.14
N GLY A 170 -2.38 5.15 7.19
CA GLY A 170 -2.22 4.40 8.44
C GLY A 170 -3.52 3.76 8.94
N GLY A 171 -4.54 3.69 8.09
CA GLY A 171 -5.83 3.11 8.39
C GLY A 171 -6.60 3.81 9.50
N ALA A 172 -7.40 3.05 10.26
CA ALA A 172 -8.17 3.55 11.39
C ALA A 172 -7.35 3.89 12.65
N HIS A 173 -6.03 3.72 12.65
CA HIS A 173 -5.20 3.90 13.86
C HIS A 173 -5.24 5.32 14.41
N LEU A 174 -5.11 6.34 13.55
CA LEU A 174 -5.11 7.75 13.96
C LEU A 174 -6.49 8.24 14.44
N PRO A 175 -7.60 7.89 13.77
CA PRO A 175 -8.94 8.12 14.33
C PRO A 175 -9.14 7.52 15.72
N LEU A 176 -8.59 6.32 15.97
CA LEU A 176 -8.75 5.61 17.24
C LEU A 176 -7.74 5.99 18.32
N LEU A 177 -6.84 6.94 18.06
CA LEU A 177 -5.71 7.25 18.94
C LEU A 177 -6.14 7.62 20.38
N GLY A 178 -7.25 8.35 20.53
CA GLY A 178 -7.79 8.68 21.86
C GLY A 178 -8.28 7.45 22.63
N ARG A 179 -8.93 6.50 21.95
CA ARG A 179 -9.40 5.24 22.55
C ARG A 179 -8.23 4.33 22.92
N ILE A 180 -7.18 4.32 22.10
CA ILE A 180 -5.93 3.61 22.34
C ILE A 180 -5.22 4.20 23.56
N GLN A 181 -5.09 5.54 23.64
CA GLN A 181 -4.48 6.20 24.81
C GLN A 181 -5.24 5.86 26.08
N HIS A 182 -6.56 6.00 26.07
CA HIS A 182 -7.39 5.66 27.23
C HIS A 182 -7.23 4.19 27.62
N GLY A 183 -7.16 3.28 26.65
CA GLY A 183 -6.86 1.87 26.90
C GLY A 183 -5.48 1.66 27.52
N CYS A 184 -4.46 2.39 27.08
CA CYS A 184 -3.11 2.36 27.66
C CYS A 184 -3.10 2.89 29.10
N ASP A 185 -3.89 3.92 29.41
CA ASP A 185 -3.98 4.50 30.74
C ASP A 185 -4.70 3.55 31.72
N CYS A 186 -5.76 2.87 31.24
CA CYS A 186 -6.56 1.96 32.07
C CYS A 186 -6.00 0.53 32.16
N ARG A 187 -5.40 0.02 31.07
CA ARG A 187 -4.92 -1.36 30.91
C ARG A 187 -3.60 -1.40 30.12
N PRO A 188 -2.52 -0.83 30.68
CA PRO A 188 -1.20 -0.84 30.01
C PRO A 188 -0.69 -2.27 29.76
N ASP A 189 -1.11 -3.23 30.58
CA ASP A 189 -0.82 -4.66 30.46
C ASP A 189 -1.42 -5.32 29.21
N LEU A 190 -2.45 -4.72 28.61
CA LEU A 190 -3.05 -5.20 27.36
C LEU A 190 -2.56 -4.40 26.16
N VAL A 191 -2.62 -3.06 26.28
CA VAL A 191 -2.48 -2.17 25.13
C VAL A 191 -1.02 -1.84 24.82
N ALA A 192 -0.16 -1.75 25.84
CA ALA A 192 1.21 -1.24 25.70
C ALA A 192 2.22 -2.08 26.49
N HIS A 193 1.95 -3.38 26.65
CA HIS A 193 2.68 -4.28 27.55
C HIS A 193 4.19 -4.39 27.26
N LYS A 194 4.62 -4.03 26.06
CA LYS A 194 6.03 -4.01 25.62
C LYS A 194 6.54 -2.62 25.27
N SER A 195 5.77 -1.56 25.55
CA SER A 195 6.06 -0.22 25.04
C SER A 195 7.20 0.51 25.78
N GLY A 196 7.77 -0.10 26.83
CA GLY A 196 8.86 0.49 27.61
C GLY A 196 8.47 1.77 28.35
N GLY A 197 7.19 1.92 28.69
CA GLY A 197 6.65 3.10 29.40
C GLY A 197 6.29 4.27 28.48
N THR A 198 6.46 4.15 27.16
CA THR A 198 6.05 5.18 26.19
C THR A 198 4.72 4.78 25.55
N SER A 199 3.69 5.63 25.63
CA SER A 199 2.39 5.27 25.05
C SER A 199 2.42 5.24 23.51
N PRO A 200 1.56 4.43 22.85
CA PRO A 200 1.39 4.47 21.39
C PRO A 200 1.17 5.88 20.83
N THR A 201 0.35 6.69 21.50
CA THR A 201 0.09 8.09 21.15
C THR A 201 1.35 8.93 21.21
N HIS A 202 2.18 8.76 22.24
CA HIS A 202 3.44 9.50 22.33
C HIS A 202 4.36 9.11 21.17
N GLN A 203 4.49 7.83 20.84
CA GLN A 203 5.35 7.40 19.73
C GLN A 203 4.91 7.97 18.38
N VAL A 204 3.61 8.00 18.11
CA VAL A 204 3.08 8.41 16.80
C VAL A 204 2.86 9.92 16.69
N ALA A 205 2.23 10.55 17.69
CA ALA A 205 1.90 11.96 17.65
C ALA A 205 3.01 12.85 18.25
N PHE A 206 3.63 12.43 19.35
CA PHE A 206 4.46 13.31 20.20
C PHE A 206 5.82 12.71 20.54
N GLY A 207 6.80 12.73 19.64
CA GLY A 207 8.19 12.43 20.04
C GLY A 207 9.07 11.86 18.95
N GLN A 208 8.54 10.93 18.13
CA GLN A 208 9.33 10.29 17.08
C GLN A 208 8.82 10.67 15.68
N ARG A 209 9.75 11.03 14.79
CA ARG A 209 9.48 11.40 13.38
C ARG A 209 9.74 10.25 12.39
N ASN A 210 9.76 9.04 12.93
CA ASN A 210 10.02 7.80 12.20
C ASN A 210 8.77 7.21 11.55
N VAL A 211 7.56 7.52 12.05
CA VAL A 211 6.30 7.14 11.41
C VAL A 211 5.87 8.23 10.43
N ARG A 212 5.52 7.81 9.22
CA ARG A 212 4.83 8.60 8.20
C ARG A 212 3.61 7.85 7.72
N ILE A 213 2.67 8.58 7.15
CA ILE A 213 1.52 8.03 6.44
C ILE A 213 1.44 8.65 5.06
N ASP A 214 0.76 8.01 4.13
CA ASP A 214 0.29 8.72 2.94
C ASP A 214 -0.99 9.54 3.22
N GLY A 215 -1.39 10.37 2.25
CA GLY A 215 -2.61 11.20 2.31
C GLY A 215 -3.83 10.54 1.67
N LEU A 216 -3.83 9.23 1.43
CA LEU A 216 -4.89 8.55 0.70
C LEU A 216 -6.08 8.25 1.62
N VAL A 217 -6.90 9.28 1.87
CA VAL A 217 -8.08 9.19 2.76
C VAL A 217 -9.42 9.43 2.08
N HIS A 218 -9.44 10.03 0.89
CA HIS A 218 -10.67 10.46 0.18
C HIS A 218 -11.63 11.35 0.99
N ASP A 219 -11.15 11.92 2.10
CA ASP A 219 -11.91 12.76 3.02
C ASP A 219 -11.02 13.94 3.50
N PRO A 220 -11.37 15.20 3.16
CA PRO A 220 -10.60 16.37 3.57
C PRO A 220 -10.57 16.63 5.08
N ASP A 221 -11.68 16.37 5.76
CA ASP A 221 -11.78 16.60 7.19
C ASP A 221 -10.91 15.60 7.94
N LEU A 222 -10.87 14.36 7.45
CA LEU A 222 -9.98 13.33 7.96
C LEU A 222 -8.50 13.66 7.69
N LEU A 223 -8.14 14.14 6.50
CA LEU A 223 -6.77 14.57 6.21
C LEU A 223 -6.33 15.72 7.12
N GLU A 224 -7.20 16.72 7.31
CA GLU A 224 -6.91 17.85 8.20
C GLU A 224 -6.74 17.36 9.64
N TYR A 225 -7.61 16.46 10.10
CA TYR A 225 -7.48 15.80 11.41
C TYR A 225 -6.14 15.07 11.55
N MET A 226 -5.72 14.30 10.55
CA MET A 226 -4.44 13.60 10.57
C MET A 226 -3.25 14.57 10.61
N CYS A 227 -3.29 15.63 9.79
CA CYS A 227 -2.30 16.70 9.85
C CYS A 227 -2.25 17.37 11.24
N LYS A 228 -3.40 17.56 11.89
CA LYS A 228 -3.46 18.07 13.28
C LYS A 228 -2.85 17.08 14.29
N LYS A 229 -2.98 15.77 14.07
CA LYS A 229 -2.49 14.74 15.01
C LYS A 229 -1.00 14.44 14.89
N ILE A 230 -0.49 14.34 13.66
CA ILE A 230 0.90 13.97 13.42
C ILE A 230 1.69 15.06 12.70
N GLY A 231 1.14 16.23 12.43
CA GLY A 231 1.86 17.27 11.70
C GLY A 231 1.94 16.98 10.19
N PRO A 232 1.81 18.02 9.35
CA PRO A 232 1.79 17.85 7.90
C PRO A 232 3.13 17.32 7.33
N GLU A 233 4.25 17.50 8.03
CA GLU A 233 5.57 17.01 7.62
C GLU A 233 5.74 15.49 7.68
N ARG A 234 4.76 14.80 8.29
CA ARG A 234 4.69 13.33 8.39
C ARG A 234 3.65 12.71 7.47
N VAL A 235 2.94 13.52 6.68
CA VAL A 235 2.02 13.06 5.65
C VAL A 235 2.72 13.21 4.30
N ILE A 236 2.78 12.12 3.53
CA ILE A 236 3.31 12.12 2.16
C ILE A 236 2.16 11.96 1.16
N MET A 237 2.37 12.38 -0.08
CA MET A 237 1.40 12.15 -1.13
C MET A 237 1.38 10.67 -1.52
N GLY A 238 0.19 10.07 -1.52
CA GLY A 238 -0.04 8.71 -2.00
C GLY A 238 -1.31 8.66 -2.83
N SER A 239 -1.22 8.01 -3.98
CA SER A 239 -2.32 7.95 -4.94
C SER A 239 -2.88 6.56 -5.14
N ASP A 240 -2.17 5.51 -4.72
CA ASP A 240 -2.50 4.11 -5.04
C ASP A 240 -2.73 3.87 -6.55
N TYR A 241 -2.06 4.67 -7.36
CA TYR A 241 -2.16 4.58 -8.81
C TYR A 241 -1.51 3.27 -9.33
N PRO A 242 -2.20 2.46 -10.16
CA PRO A 242 -3.36 2.80 -10.98
C PRO A 242 -4.68 2.16 -10.51
N PHE A 243 -4.79 1.77 -9.25
CA PHE A 243 -5.97 1.07 -8.77
C PHE A 243 -7.22 1.96 -8.79
N PRO A 244 -8.41 1.41 -9.10
CA PRO A 244 -9.66 2.18 -9.09
C PRO A 244 -10.01 2.79 -7.72
N LEU A 245 -9.52 2.20 -6.63
CA LEU A 245 -9.68 2.72 -5.26
C LEU A 245 -8.69 3.85 -4.93
N GLY A 246 -7.69 4.06 -5.79
CA GLY A 246 -6.75 5.16 -5.68
C GLY A 246 -7.34 6.50 -6.13
N GLN A 247 -6.46 7.50 -6.24
CA GLN A 247 -6.80 8.84 -6.73
C GLN A 247 -6.84 8.83 -8.26
N VAL A 248 -7.97 8.39 -8.81
CA VAL A 248 -8.22 8.31 -10.27
C VAL A 248 -9.22 9.37 -10.72
N PRO A 249 -9.14 9.88 -11.97
CA PRO A 249 -8.13 9.58 -13.00
C PRO A 249 -6.82 10.38 -12.84
N LEU A 250 -6.79 11.40 -11.98
CA LEU A 250 -5.63 12.27 -11.80
C LEU A 250 -5.16 12.26 -10.34
N PRO A 251 -3.96 11.71 -10.05
CA PRO A 251 -3.47 11.49 -8.69
C PRO A 251 -3.16 12.78 -7.90
N GLU A 252 -3.28 13.96 -8.50
CA GLU A 252 -2.96 15.24 -7.83
C GLU A 252 -4.16 16.15 -7.59
N GLN A 253 -5.37 15.72 -7.97
CA GLN A 253 -6.53 16.61 -7.89
C GLN A 253 -7.05 16.82 -6.46
N MET A 254 -6.53 16.11 -5.47
CA MET A 254 -7.10 16.12 -4.13
C MET A 254 -6.22 16.75 -3.05
N ILE A 255 -4.97 17.16 -3.29
CA ILE A 255 -4.16 17.82 -2.25
C ILE A 255 -3.50 19.08 -2.81
N SER A 256 -3.90 20.23 -2.27
CA SER A 256 -3.27 21.54 -2.43
C SER A 256 -2.67 22.01 -1.12
N THR A 257 -1.90 23.09 -1.15
CA THR A 257 -1.44 23.77 0.06
C THR A 257 -2.24 25.05 0.25
N ASP A 258 -2.83 25.26 1.42
CA ASP A 258 -3.49 26.52 1.75
C ASP A 258 -2.47 27.64 2.05
N GLU A 259 -2.95 28.88 2.26
CA GLU A 259 -2.11 30.04 2.55
C GLU A 259 -1.26 29.88 3.83
N ARG A 260 -1.60 28.92 4.70
CA ARG A 260 -0.91 28.61 5.96
C ARG A 260 0.14 27.51 5.79
N GLY A 261 0.31 26.95 4.60
CA GLY A 261 1.24 25.86 4.34
C GLY A 261 0.66 24.47 4.68
N TYR A 262 -0.63 24.36 4.99
CA TYR A 262 -1.25 23.07 5.32
C TYR A 262 -1.78 22.35 4.08
N PRO A 263 -1.61 21.02 3.98
CA PRO A 263 -2.30 20.22 2.98
C PRO A 263 -3.81 20.39 3.14
N HIS A 264 -4.51 20.75 2.07
CA HIS A 264 -5.96 20.90 2.01
C HIS A 264 -6.48 20.35 0.69
N PHE A 265 -7.66 19.75 0.67
CA PHE A 265 -8.21 19.26 -0.59
C PHE A 265 -8.55 20.40 -1.54
N LYS A 266 -8.21 20.24 -2.83
CA LYS A 266 -8.88 21.02 -3.87
C LYS A 266 -10.30 20.46 -3.99
N MET A 267 -11.27 21.10 -3.35
CA MET A 267 -12.64 20.92 -3.80
C MET A 267 -12.72 21.52 -5.20
N ASN A 268 -12.88 20.69 -6.24
CA ASN A 268 -13.33 21.19 -7.52
C ASN A 268 -14.70 21.85 -7.29
N ALA A 269 -14.71 23.17 -7.25
CA ALA A 269 -15.91 23.97 -7.27
C ALA A 269 -16.61 23.77 -8.62
N SER A 270 -17.39 22.69 -8.77
CA SER A 270 -18.42 22.45 -9.79
C SER A 270 -19.06 21.07 -9.59
N LEU A 271 -19.76 20.86 -8.47
CA LEU A 271 -20.89 19.93 -8.42
C LEU A 271 -22.15 20.79 -8.40
N THR A 272 -22.49 21.31 -9.57
CA THR A 272 -23.89 21.64 -9.85
C THR A 272 -24.60 20.30 -10.01
N LEU A 273 -25.68 20.12 -9.24
CA LEU A 273 -26.58 18.96 -9.24
C LEU A 273 -26.87 18.41 -10.65
#